data_AF-A0A094FVY1-F1
#
_entry.id   AF-A0A094FVY1-F1
#
_cell.length_a   1.000
_cell.length_b   1.000
_cell.length_c   1.000
_cell.angle_alpha   90.00
_cell.angle_beta   90.00
_cell.angle_gamma   90.00
#
_symmetry.space_group_name_H-M   'P 1'
#
loop_
_entity.id
_entity.type
_entity.pdbx_description
1 polymer ?
#
loop_
_entity_poly.entity_id
_entity_poly.type
_entity_poly.pdbx_seq_one_letter_code
_entity_poly.pdbx_strand_id
1 'polypeptide(L)'
;MSTLSTFHLFPILPVEIRLKIWSLLLSIPRTVTCTQNVLTHAAPQVIKVWHTDTPSPPLLRVNRESRYEALAVYAPYFATPSSPRPIYLSPSQDVVRFKDGLLPYIPDAPLYDIRHMVTDTKDCAYFGYYHMGTLKKMKRLSELEIYAEKGLVYGGDDADRFINLLVSEFEDAMETDPGWECPKIRIIDAQTGKDLRFIEGGAKIPGWEPEE
;
A
#
# COMPACT_ATOMS: atom_id res chain seq x y z
N MET A 1 -0.67 36.25 -16.27
CA MET A 1 0.04 35.91 -15.02
C MET A 1 1.35 35.24 -15.40
N SER A 2 2.49 35.81 -15.02
CA SER A 2 3.81 35.25 -15.37
C SER A 2 4.13 34.10 -14.41
N THR A 3 4.18 32.87 -14.90
CA THR A 3 4.57 31.71 -14.10
C THR A 3 6.09 31.69 -13.95
N LEU A 4 6.57 31.82 -12.72
CA LEU A 4 8.00 31.70 -12.40
C LEU A 4 8.42 30.23 -12.62
N SER A 5 9.06 29.93 -13.75
CA SER A 5 9.43 28.57 -14.14
C SER A 5 10.75 28.09 -13.54
N THR A 6 11.57 29.00 -13.03
CA THR A 6 12.91 28.70 -12.50
C THR A 6 13.19 29.45 -11.20
N PHE A 7 13.75 28.75 -10.21
CA PHE A 7 14.18 29.33 -8.94
C PHE A 7 15.69 29.17 -8.77
N HIS A 8 16.45 30.25 -9.01
CA HIS A 8 17.92 30.24 -9.06
C HIS A 8 18.59 30.46 -7.69
N LEU A 9 17.82 30.78 -6.64
CA LEU A 9 18.39 31.06 -5.32
C LEU A 9 18.68 29.80 -4.50
N PHE A 10 18.08 28.66 -4.86
CA PHE A 10 18.26 27.40 -4.13
C PHE A 10 19.73 27.01 -3.98
N PRO A 11 20.58 27.01 -5.04
CA PRO A 11 21.98 26.63 -4.92
C PRO A 11 22.83 27.58 -4.08
N ILE A 12 22.34 28.80 -3.82
CA ILE A 12 23.05 29.83 -3.03
C ILE A 12 22.82 29.61 -1.52
N LEU A 13 21.82 28.80 -1.15
CA LEU A 13 21.55 28.48 0.24
C LEU A 13 22.71 27.67 0.86
N PRO A 14 23.02 27.91 2.16
CA PRO A 14 23.93 27.05 2.91
C PRO A 14 23.51 25.58 2.82
N VAL A 15 24.49 24.68 2.84
CA VAL A 15 24.24 23.23 2.65
C VAL A 15 23.27 22.69 3.69
N GLU A 16 23.36 23.16 4.94
CA GLU A 16 22.50 22.76 6.04
C GLU A 16 21.04 23.09 5.76
N ILE A 17 20.79 24.26 5.16
CA ILE A 17 19.43 24.69 4.79
C ILE A 17 18.90 23.85 3.63
N ARG A 18 19.73 23.56 2.62
CA ARG A 18 19.34 22.70 1.48
C ARG A 18 18.99 21.29 1.94
N LEU A 19 19.83 20.68 2.78
CA LEU A 19 19.57 19.35 3.37
C LEU A 19 18.30 19.35 4.21
N LYS A 20 18.05 20.40 5.00
CA LYS A 20 16.81 20.52 5.77
C LYS A 20 15.57 20.62 4.87
N ILE A 21 15.66 21.35 3.75
CA ILE A 21 14.56 21.42 2.76
C ILE A 21 14.31 20.04 2.16
N TRP A 22 15.36 19.30 1.78
CA TRP A 22 15.22 17.94 1.25
C TRP A 22 14.62 16.98 2.26
N SER A 23 15.10 16.98 3.50
CA SER A 23 14.54 16.17 4.59
C SER A 23 13.05 16.45 4.82
N LEU A 24 12.64 17.73 4.83
CA LEU A 24 11.24 18.11 4.95
C LEU A 24 10.41 17.58 3.79
N LEU A 25 10.88 17.72 2.54
CA LEU A 25 10.17 17.21 1.38
C LEU A 25 10.10 15.69 1.33
N LEU A 26 11.11 14.99 1.85
CA LEU A 26 11.13 13.52 1.96
C LEU A 26 10.16 13.00 3.01
N SER A 27 9.89 13.79 4.05
CA SER A 27 8.96 13.41 5.13
C SER A 27 7.48 13.49 4.77
N ILE A 28 7.13 14.01 3.58
CA ILE A 28 5.73 14.15 3.15
C ILE A 28 5.21 12.77 2.72
N PRO A 29 4.22 12.19 3.43
CA PRO A 29 3.62 10.92 3.03
C PRO A 29 2.89 11.06 1.70
N ARG A 30 2.82 9.96 0.94
CA ARG A 30 2.06 9.90 -0.30
C ARG A 30 1.43 8.53 -0.49
N THR A 31 0.37 8.48 -1.28
CA THR A 31 -0.25 7.23 -1.69
C THR A 31 0.23 6.82 -3.07
N VAL A 32 0.77 5.61 -3.19
CA VAL A 32 1.22 5.04 -4.47
C VAL A 32 0.25 3.96 -4.91
N THR A 33 -0.46 4.20 -6.00
CA THR A 33 -1.41 3.23 -6.56
C THR A 33 -0.68 2.27 -7.48
N CYS A 34 -0.63 1.00 -7.10
CA CYS A 34 0.02 -0.06 -7.86
C CYS A 34 -1.03 -0.91 -8.58
N THR A 35 -0.88 -1.02 -9.90
CA THR A 35 -1.74 -1.83 -10.76
C THR A 35 -0.92 -2.85 -11.54
N GLN A 36 -1.59 -3.86 -12.09
CA GLN A 36 -0.96 -4.85 -12.93
C GLN A 36 -1.60 -4.83 -14.31
N ASN A 37 -0.78 -4.60 -15.32
CA ASN A 37 -1.16 -4.60 -16.73
C ASN A 37 -0.71 -5.91 -17.40
N VAL A 38 -1.46 -6.34 -18.40
CA VAL A 38 -1.09 -7.47 -19.26
C VAL A 38 -0.50 -6.91 -20.55
N LEU A 39 0.75 -7.24 -20.85
CA LEU A 39 1.43 -6.77 -22.07
C LEU A 39 1.12 -7.65 -23.29
N THR A 40 0.79 -8.92 -23.08
CA THR A 40 0.57 -9.90 -24.15
C THR A 40 -0.66 -10.75 -23.85
N HIS A 41 -1.57 -10.85 -24.82
CA HIS A 41 -2.83 -11.60 -24.72
C HIS A 41 -2.78 -12.97 -25.42
N ALA A 42 -1.69 -13.30 -26.12
CA ALA A 42 -1.55 -14.56 -26.84
C ALA A 42 -0.87 -15.62 -25.96
N ALA A 43 -1.58 -16.73 -25.70
CA ALA A 43 -0.98 -17.92 -25.11
C ALA A 43 0.20 -18.41 -25.99
N PRO A 44 1.31 -18.89 -25.40
CA PRO A 44 1.45 -19.37 -24.02
C PRO A 44 2.01 -18.36 -23.00
N GLN A 45 2.30 -17.11 -23.38
CA GLN A 45 3.01 -16.16 -22.50
C GLN A 45 2.15 -14.93 -22.19
N VAL A 46 1.41 -14.97 -21.08
CA VAL A 46 0.77 -13.79 -20.50
C VAL A 46 1.81 -13.09 -19.62
N ILE A 47 2.37 -11.98 -20.11
CA ILE A 47 3.33 -11.19 -19.35
C ILE A 47 2.58 -10.15 -18.53
N LYS A 48 2.60 -10.32 -17.21
CA LYS A 48 2.03 -9.39 -16.24
C LYS A 48 3.11 -8.42 -15.76
N VAL A 49 2.82 -7.13 -15.81
CA VAL A 49 3.73 -6.05 -15.44
C VAL A 49 3.07 -5.13 -14.43
N TRP A 50 3.81 -4.81 -13.38
CA TRP A 50 3.40 -3.81 -12.42
C TRP A 50 3.59 -2.40 -12.98
N HIS A 51 2.62 -1.55 -12.72
CA HIS A 51 2.56 -0.17 -13.16
C HIS A 51 2.02 0.72 -12.04
N THR A 52 2.30 2.02 -12.14
CA THR A 52 1.69 3.04 -11.30
C THR A 52 1.42 4.30 -12.12
N ASP A 53 0.25 4.91 -11.92
CA ASP A 53 -0.04 6.25 -12.45
C ASP A 53 0.46 7.34 -11.48
N THR A 54 0.89 6.96 -10.27
CA THR A 54 1.47 7.89 -9.31
C THR A 54 2.84 8.37 -9.81
N PRO A 55 3.09 9.68 -9.91
CA PRO A 55 4.38 10.19 -10.37
C PRO A 55 5.52 9.75 -9.45
N SER A 56 6.69 9.50 -10.05
CA SER A 56 7.93 9.25 -9.32
C SER A 56 8.24 10.42 -8.38
N PRO A 57 8.80 10.17 -7.16
CA PRO A 57 9.16 11.23 -6.24
C PRO A 57 9.92 12.36 -6.94
N PRO A 58 9.45 13.62 -6.90
CA PRO A 58 10.06 14.71 -7.65
C PRO A 58 11.56 14.85 -7.37
N LEU A 59 11.97 14.62 -6.13
CA LEU A 59 13.35 14.70 -5.66
C LEU A 59 14.33 13.78 -6.41
N LEU A 60 13.86 12.67 -7.00
CA LEU A 60 14.70 11.82 -7.85
C LEU A 60 15.10 12.49 -9.18
N ARG A 61 14.43 13.59 -9.55
CA ARG A 61 14.58 14.26 -10.85
C ARG A 61 15.03 15.72 -10.78
N VAL A 62 14.87 16.41 -9.64
CA VAL A 62 15.20 17.85 -9.53
C VAL A 62 16.68 18.13 -9.82
N ASN A 63 17.60 17.59 -9.04
CA ASN A 63 19.04 17.74 -9.26
C ASN A 63 19.83 16.56 -8.67
N ARG A 64 21.17 16.64 -8.66
CA ARG A 64 22.03 15.55 -8.15
C ARG A 64 21.95 15.40 -6.63
N GLU A 65 21.90 16.49 -5.89
CA GLU A 65 21.81 16.48 -4.43
C GLU A 65 20.46 15.92 -3.98
N SER A 66 19.36 16.41 -4.54
CA SER A 66 18.02 15.92 -4.21
C SER A 66 17.87 14.43 -4.52
N ARG A 67 18.49 13.95 -5.60
CA ARG A 67 18.47 12.53 -5.97
C ARG A 67 19.25 11.69 -4.96
N TYR A 68 20.40 12.19 -4.51
CA TYR A 68 21.21 11.50 -3.50
C TYR A 68 20.41 11.34 -2.19
N GLU A 69 19.81 12.43 -1.71
CA GLU A 69 18.94 12.39 -0.52
C GLU A 69 17.73 11.46 -0.72
N ALA A 70 17.08 11.51 -1.89
CA ALA A 70 15.91 10.69 -2.17
C ALA A 70 16.24 9.19 -2.26
N LEU A 71 17.39 8.80 -2.83
CA LEU A 71 17.79 7.40 -2.92
C LEU A 71 18.22 6.80 -1.58
N ALA A 72 18.46 7.62 -0.55
CA ALA A 72 18.64 7.15 0.82
C ALA A 72 17.32 6.68 1.47
N VAL A 73 16.18 7.14 0.94
CA VAL A 73 14.83 6.88 1.51
C VAL A 73 13.98 5.98 0.61
N TYR A 74 14.10 6.13 -0.72
CA TYR A 74 13.32 5.42 -1.71
C TYR A 74 14.12 4.29 -2.35
N ALA A 75 13.57 3.08 -2.31
CA ALA A 75 14.11 1.90 -2.99
C ALA A 75 13.27 1.54 -4.23
N PRO A 76 13.89 0.97 -5.28
CA PRO A 76 13.17 0.50 -6.45
C PRO A 76 12.48 -0.84 -6.18
N TYR A 77 11.17 -0.92 -6.39
CA TYR A 77 10.38 -2.15 -6.30
C TYR A 77 9.69 -2.47 -7.64
N PHE A 78 9.15 -3.69 -7.74
CA PHE A 78 8.29 -4.15 -8.84
C PHE A 78 8.92 -4.13 -10.25
N ALA A 79 10.24 -3.92 -10.36
CA ALA A 79 10.96 -4.06 -11.62
C ALA A 79 11.00 -5.54 -12.03
N THR A 80 10.72 -5.80 -13.30
CA THR A 80 10.81 -7.15 -13.89
C THR A 80 11.64 -7.08 -15.17
N PRO A 81 12.16 -8.20 -15.68
CA PRO A 81 12.84 -8.22 -16.98
C PRO A 81 11.97 -7.63 -18.10
N SER A 82 10.66 -7.85 -18.04
CA SER A 82 9.69 -7.33 -19.01
C SER A 82 9.29 -5.87 -18.79
N SER A 83 9.56 -5.31 -17.61
CA SER A 83 9.34 -3.90 -17.29
C SER A 83 10.45 -3.39 -16.37
N PRO A 84 11.53 -2.84 -16.93
CA PRO A 84 12.67 -2.40 -16.16
C PRO A 84 12.42 -1.07 -15.43
N ARG A 85 11.21 -0.50 -15.51
CA ARG A 85 10.87 0.75 -14.83
C ARG A 85 10.39 0.43 -13.41
N PRO A 86 11.23 0.63 -12.38
CA PRO A 86 10.81 0.35 -11.00
C PRO A 86 9.79 1.38 -10.53
N ILE A 87 8.99 0.95 -9.56
CA ILE A 87 8.19 1.82 -8.71
C ILE A 87 9.05 2.15 -7.50
N TYR A 88 9.47 3.41 -7.36
CA TYR A 88 10.22 3.85 -6.18
C TYR A 88 9.25 3.99 -5.00
N LEU A 89 9.52 3.28 -3.91
CA LEU A 89 8.72 3.29 -2.69
C LEU A 89 9.60 3.53 -1.48
N SER A 90 9.02 4.17 -0.47
CA SER A 90 9.58 4.20 0.87
C SER A 90 8.57 3.55 1.82
N PRO A 91 8.70 2.24 2.11
CA PRO A 91 7.66 1.48 2.82
C PRO A 91 7.35 1.98 4.25
N SER A 92 8.27 2.77 4.84
CA SER A 92 8.08 3.39 6.15
C SER A 92 7.16 4.62 6.16
N GLN A 93 6.87 5.21 4.99
CA GLN A 93 6.11 6.47 4.88
C GLN A 93 5.07 6.47 3.75
N ASP A 94 5.30 5.72 2.68
CA ASP A 94 4.37 5.61 1.56
C ASP A 94 3.21 4.68 1.95
N VAL A 95 2.00 5.09 1.62
CA VAL A 95 0.82 4.22 1.66
C VAL A 95 0.68 3.56 0.30
N VAL A 96 0.68 2.23 0.24
CA VAL A 96 0.56 1.53 -1.05
C VAL A 96 -0.87 1.08 -1.28
N ARG A 97 -1.46 1.48 -2.40
CA ARG A 97 -2.85 1.15 -2.75
C ARG A 97 -2.93 0.08 -3.83
N PHE A 98 -3.69 -0.98 -3.57
CA PHE A 98 -3.93 -2.09 -4.51
C PHE A 98 -5.41 -2.40 -4.64
N LYS A 99 -5.84 -2.90 -5.80
CA LYS A 99 -7.11 -3.64 -5.86
C LYS A 99 -6.95 -4.98 -5.13
N ASP A 100 -7.97 -5.42 -4.39
CA ASP A 100 -7.96 -6.65 -3.60
C ASP A 100 -7.49 -7.89 -4.40
N GLY A 101 -7.96 -8.05 -5.64
CA GLY A 101 -7.58 -9.14 -6.53
C GLY A 101 -6.10 -9.18 -6.93
N LEU A 102 -5.31 -8.14 -6.62
CA LEU A 102 -3.87 -8.11 -6.85
C LEU A 102 -3.05 -8.59 -5.65
N LEU A 103 -3.62 -8.63 -4.44
CA LEU A 103 -2.91 -8.97 -3.20
C LEU A 103 -2.15 -10.31 -3.29
N PRO A 104 -2.74 -11.42 -3.79
CA PRO A 104 -2.03 -12.70 -3.89
C PRO A 104 -0.83 -12.70 -4.85
N TYR A 105 -0.72 -11.68 -5.72
CA TYR A 105 0.32 -11.58 -6.74
C TYR A 105 1.44 -10.59 -6.37
N ILE A 106 1.34 -9.92 -5.22
CA ILE A 106 2.38 -9.00 -4.75
C ILE A 106 3.68 -9.82 -4.53
N PRO A 107 4.82 -9.41 -5.11
CA PRO A 107 6.09 -10.10 -4.88
C PRO A 107 6.53 -10.02 -3.41
N ASP A 108 7.27 -11.01 -2.95
CA ASP A 108 7.72 -11.13 -1.55
C ASP A 108 8.47 -9.90 -1.02
N ALA A 109 9.38 -9.33 -1.82
CA ALA A 109 10.20 -8.18 -1.38
C ALA A 109 9.36 -6.96 -0.94
N PRO A 110 8.44 -6.41 -1.75
CA PRO A 110 7.53 -5.37 -1.28
C PRO A 110 6.53 -5.89 -0.24
N LEU A 111 6.06 -7.13 -0.35
CA LEU A 111 5.07 -7.71 0.58
C LEU A 111 5.55 -7.66 2.04
N TYR A 112 6.82 -7.94 2.29
CA TYR A 112 7.39 -7.96 3.64
C TYR A 112 7.76 -6.59 4.19
N ASP A 113 7.88 -5.57 3.34
CA ASP A 113 8.32 -4.24 3.75
C ASP A 113 7.17 -3.23 3.95
N ILE A 114 6.05 -3.41 3.25
CA ILE A 114 4.90 -2.51 3.31
C ILE A 114 4.35 -2.42 4.73
N ARG A 115 4.24 -1.19 5.24
CA ARG A 115 3.66 -0.88 6.57
C ARG A 115 2.25 -0.34 6.52
N HIS A 116 1.93 0.43 5.47
CA HIS A 116 0.62 1.06 5.29
C HIS A 116 0.07 0.65 3.94
N MET A 117 -1.08 -0.02 3.94
CA MET A 117 -1.74 -0.49 2.73
C MET A 117 -3.19 0.00 2.67
N VAL A 118 -3.61 0.40 1.48
CA VAL A 118 -5.01 0.63 1.14
C VAL A 118 -5.43 -0.43 0.13
N THR A 119 -6.61 -1.02 0.31
CA THR A 119 -7.17 -1.91 -0.69
C THR A 119 -8.62 -1.57 -1.03
N ASP A 120 -8.94 -1.65 -2.31
CA ASP A 120 -10.29 -1.50 -2.83
C ASP A 120 -10.91 -2.87 -2.99
N THR A 121 -12.00 -3.14 -2.24
CA THR A 121 -12.71 -4.41 -2.30
C THR A 121 -14.15 -4.25 -2.77
N LYS A 122 -14.53 -5.12 -3.70
CA LYS A 122 -15.91 -5.21 -4.21
C LYS A 122 -16.74 -6.26 -3.47
N ASP A 123 -16.08 -7.19 -2.80
CA ASP A 123 -16.70 -8.35 -2.18
C ASP A 123 -16.13 -8.58 -0.78
N CYS A 124 -16.69 -7.88 0.19
CA CYS A 124 -16.32 -8.05 1.59
C CYS A 124 -16.66 -9.44 2.13
N ALA A 125 -17.58 -10.19 1.49
CA ALA A 125 -18.03 -11.49 1.98
C ALA A 125 -16.97 -12.59 1.84
N TYR A 126 -16.08 -12.46 0.85
CA TYR A 126 -15.03 -13.42 0.55
C TYR A 126 -13.62 -12.86 0.77
N PHE A 127 -13.51 -11.64 1.29
CA PHE A 127 -12.23 -10.97 1.43
C PHE A 127 -11.28 -11.78 2.35
N GLY A 128 -11.73 -12.23 3.53
CA GLY A 128 -10.90 -13.03 4.42
C GLY A 128 -10.46 -14.33 3.76
N TYR A 129 -11.39 -15.06 3.15
CA TYR A 129 -11.09 -16.30 2.43
C TYR A 129 -9.97 -16.15 1.38
N TYR A 130 -9.98 -15.09 0.57
CA TYR A 130 -8.99 -14.90 -0.50
C TYR A 130 -7.70 -14.21 -0.05
N HIS A 131 -7.75 -13.36 0.96
CA HIS A 131 -6.67 -12.42 1.25
C HIS A 131 -6.02 -12.58 2.62
N MET A 132 -6.66 -13.27 3.58
CA MET A 132 -6.11 -13.42 4.93
C MET A 132 -4.74 -14.08 4.93
N GLY A 133 -4.53 -15.10 4.10
CA GLY A 133 -3.23 -15.77 3.96
C GLY A 133 -2.12 -14.84 3.45
N THR A 134 -2.45 -13.87 2.60
CA THR A 134 -1.50 -12.83 2.16
C THR A 134 -1.23 -11.83 3.28
N LEU A 135 -2.27 -11.36 3.97
CA LEU A 135 -2.13 -10.41 5.07
C LEU A 135 -1.26 -10.96 6.21
N LYS A 136 -1.42 -12.25 6.56
CA LYS A 136 -0.58 -12.92 7.58
C LYS A 136 0.91 -13.00 7.21
N LYS A 137 1.23 -12.95 5.92
CA LYS A 137 2.62 -12.89 5.42
C LYS A 137 3.22 -11.48 5.52
N MET A 138 2.41 -10.44 5.55
CA MET A 138 2.88 -9.05 5.62
C MET A 138 3.29 -8.66 7.04
N LYS A 139 4.41 -9.21 7.52
CA LYS A 139 4.86 -9.07 8.93
C LYS A 139 5.11 -7.66 9.42
N ARG A 140 5.28 -6.68 8.52
CA ARG A 140 5.50 -5.27 8.87
C ARG A 140 4.27 -4.39 8.64
N LEU A 141 3.16 -4.95 8.15
CA LEU A 141 1.93 -4.23 7.93
C LEU A 141 1.35 -3.81 9.27
N SER A 142 1.33 -2.51 9.54
CA SER A 142 0.79 -1.92 10.77
C SER A 142 -0.56 -1.28 10.56
N GLU A 143 -0.87 -0.83 9.34
CA GLU A 143 -2.13 -0.16 9.02
C GLU A 143 -2.70 -0.67 7.69
N LEU A 144 -3.98 -1.03 7.72
CA LEU A 144 -4.74 -1.49 6.57
C LEU A 144 -6.05 -0.71 6.45
N GLU A 145 -6.26 -0.04 5.33
CA GLU A 145 -7.55 0.55 4.98
C GLU A 145 -8.23 -0.27 3.89
N ILE A 146 -9.49 -0.64 4.12
CA ILE A 146 -10.31 -1.42 3.19
C ILE A 146 -11.45 -0.53 2.72
N TYR A 147 -11.42 -0.12 1.45
CA TYR A 147 -12.50 0.62 0.80
C TYR A 147 -13.51 -0.37 0.26
N ALA A 148 -14.65 -0.49 0.94
CA ALA A 148 -15.74 -1.38 0.58
C ALA A 148 -16.68 -0.70 -0.44
N GLU A 149 -16.67 -1.18 -1.68
CA GLU A 149 -17.63 -0.75 -2.70
C GLU A 149 -19.01 -1.38 -2.44
N LYS A 150 -20.00 -0.56 -2.09
CA LYS A 150 -21.40 -0.99 -2.05
C LYS A 150 -21.93 -1.12 -3.48
N GLY A 151 -22.39 -2.32 -3.86
CA GLY A 151 -23.38 -2.46 -4.93
C GLY A 151 -22.93 -3.05 -6.27
N LEU A 152 -22.13 -4.12 -6.30
CA LEU A 152 -22.06 -4.97 -7.52
C LEU A 152 -22.60 -6.39 -7.33
N VAL A 153 -22.55 -6.96 -6.12
CA VAL A 153 -23.02 -8.35 -5.87
C VAL A 153 -24.26 -8.39 -4.96
N TYR A 154 -24.37 -7.49 -3.98
CA TYR A 154 -25.50 -7.46 -3.05
C TYR A 154 -25.94 -6.01 -2.79
N GLY A 155 -27.14 -5.64 -3.27
CA GLY A 155 -27.78 -4.36 -2.96
C GLY A 155 -28.87 -4.54 -1.92
N GLY A 156 -28.79 -3.81 -0.79
CA GLY A 156 -29.80 -3.80 0.27
C GLY A 156 -29.20 -3.65 1.68
N ASP A 157 -30.06 -3.73 2.70
CA ASP A 157 -29.75 -3.72 4.16
C ASP A 157 -28.68 -4.75 4.60
N ASP A 158 -28.28 -5.66 3.72
CA ASP A 158 -27.30 -6.72 3.97
C ASP A 158 -25.83 -6.26 3.86
N ALA A 159 -25.57 -5.01 3.45
CA ALA A 159 -24.21 -4.48 3.39
C ALA A 159 -23.52 -4.50 4.78
N ASP A 160 -24.27 -4.17 5.83
CA ASP A 160 -23.75 -4.22 7.21
C ASP A 160 -23.43 -5.65 7.65
N ARG A 161 -24.16 -6.65 7.14
CA ARG A 161 -23.88 -8.07 7.41
C ARG A 161 -22.53 -8.49 6.84
N PHE A 162 -22.21 -8.13 5.60
CA PHE A 162 -20.91 -8.48 5.00
C PHE A 162 -19.75 -7.76 5.67
N ILE A 163 -19.97 -6.52 6.10
CA ILE A 163 -18.96 -5.77 6.88
C ILE A 163 -18.75 -6.44 8.24
N ASN A 164 -19.82 -6.87 8.92
CA ASN A 164 -19.70 -7.59 10.18
C ASN A 164 -19.05 -8.98 9.99
N LEU A 165 -19.33 -9.67 8.88
CA LEU A 165 -18.67 -10.93 8.53
C LEU A 165 -17.15 -10.71 8.35
N LEU A 166 -16.76 -9.68 7.59
CA LEU A 166 -15.35 -9.33 7.42
C LEU A 166 -14.66 -9.06 8.76
N VAL A 167 -15.32 -8.33 9.67
CA VAL A 167 -14.80 -8.10 11.03
C VAL A 167 -14.62 -9.43 11.77
N SER A 168 -15.63 -10.32 11.74
CA SER A 168 -15.55 -11.66 12.34
C SER A 168 -14.40 -12.48 11.77
N GLU A 169 -14.16 -12.44 10.46
CA GLU A 169 -13.04 -13.17 9.84
C GLU A 169 -11.68 -12.70 10.37
N PHE A 170 -11.51 -11.39 10.63
CA PHE A 170 -10.31 -10.87 11.26
C PHE A 170 -10.20 -11.31 12.72
N GLU A 171 -11.30 -11.24 13.49
CA GLU A 171 -11.33 -11.67 14.89
C GLU A 171 -11.00 -13.17 15.03
N ASP A 172 -11.61 -14.01 14.18
CA ASP A 172 -11.36 -15.45 14.11
C ASP A 172 -9.92 -15.75 13.70
N ALA A 173 -9.37 -14.98 12.74
CA ALA A 173 -7.98 -15.13 12.33
C ALA A 173 -6.99 -14.76 13.43
N MET A 174 -7.33 -13.80 14.30
CA MET A 174 -6.57 -13.42 15.49
C MET A 174 -6.74 -14.43 16.64
N GLU A 175 -7.90 -15.08 16.78
CA GLU A 175 -8.08 -16.19 17.74
C GLU A 175 -7.30 -17.45 17.32
N THR A 176 -7.29 -17.75 16.02
CA THR A 176 -6.60 -18.93 15.48
C THR A 176 -5.08 -18.79 15.53
N ASP A 177 -4.59 -17.55 15.46
CA ASP A 177 -3.16 -17.23 15.51
C ASP A 177 -2.94 -16.04 16.46
N PRO A 178 -2.94 -16.27 17.79
CA PRO A 178 -2.82 -15.22 18.78
C PRO A 178 -1.51 -14.43 18.71
N GLY A 179 -0.46 -15.01 18.11
CA GLY A 179 0.83 -14.37 17.89
C GLY A 179 0.89 -13.49 16.63
N TRP A 180 -0.15 -13.52 15.80
CA TRP A 180 -0.20 -12.66 14.62
C TRP A 180 -0.33 -11.20 15.02
N GLU A 181 0.68 -10.40 14.66
CA GLU A 181 0.62 -8.93 14.67
C GLU A 181 -0.36 -8.43 13.59
N CYS A 182 -1.65 -8.52 13.90
CA CYS A 182 -2.73 -8.03 13.04
C CYS A 182 -2.58 -6.51 12.86
N PRO A 183 -2.67 -5.96 11.63
CA PRO A 183 -2.61 -4.52 11.46
C PRO A 183 -3.83 -3.84 12.10
N LYS A 184 -3.71 -2.54 12.36
CA LYS A 184 -4.84 -1.67 12.62
C LYS A 184 -5.68 -1.55 11.35
N ILE A 185 -6.96 -1.92 11.42
CA ILE A 185 -7.82 -2.00 10.23
C ILE A 185 -8.92 -0.95 10.29
N ARG A 186 -9.07 -0.21 9.19
CA ARG A 186 -10.20 0.70 8.95
C ARG A 186 -10.99 0.21 7.76
N ILE A 187 -12.27 -0.05 7.96
CA ILE A 187 -13.18 -0.39 6.86
C ILE A 187 -13.97 0.87 6.53
N ILE A 188 -13.85 1.34 5.28
CA ILE A 188 -14.34 2.64 4.80
C ILE A 188 -15.33 2.39 3.67
N ASP A 189 -16.44 3.12 3.67
CA ASP A 189 -17.40 3.10 2.57
C ASP A 189 -16.78 3.78 1.33
N ALA A 190 -16.63 3.05 0.23
CA ALA A 190 -15.91 3.56 -0.94
C ALA A 190 -16.59 4.74 -1.65
N GLN A 191 -17.91 4.89 -1.48
CA GLN A 191 -18.68 5.97 -2.13
C GLN A 191 -18.67 7.25 -1.29
N THR A 192 -18.85 7.11 0.02
CA THR A 192 -19.00 8.24 0.94
C THR A 192 -17.71 8.63 1.66
N GLY A 193 -16.71 7.74 1.67
CA GLY A 193 -15.47 7.91 2.42
C GLY A 193 -15.65 7.84 3.94
N LYS A 194 -16.82 7.41 4.41
CA LYS A 194 -17.13 7.33 5.85
C LYS A 194 -16.59 6.04 6.44
N ASP A 195 -15.99 6.13 7.63
CA ASP A 195 -15.61 4.94 8.42
C ASP A 195 -16.86 4.11 8.76
N LEU A 196 -16.83 2.83 8.41
CA LEU A 196 -17.86 1.84 8.71
C LEU A 196 -17.52 1.03 9.96
N ARG A 197 -16.28 0.54 10.06
CA ARG A 197 -15.77 -0.27 11.18
C ARG A 197 -14.29 -0.02 11.40
N PHE A 198 -13.86 -0.36 12.59
CA PHE A 198 -12.49 -0.18 13.06
C PHE A 198 -12.06 -1.37 13.91
N ILE A 199 -10.85 -1.87 13.69
CA ILE A 199 -10.22 -2.94 14.47
C ILE A 199 -8.85 -2.43 14.90
N GLU A 200 -8.57 -2.42 16.21
CA GLU A 200 -7.32 -1.85 16.75
C GLU A 200 -6.07 -2.60 16.29
N GLY A 201 -6.19 -3.92 16.05
CA GLY A 201 -5.07 -4.79 15.65
C GLY A 201 -4.20 -5.23 16.85
N GLY A 202 -2.99 -5.69 16.54
CA GLY A 202 -1.99 -6.23 17.46
C GLY A 202 -2.10 -7.73 17.71
N ALA A 203 -1.02 -8.34 18.21
CA ALA A 203 -1.04 -9.71 18.70
C ALA A 203 -1.84 -9.83 20.01
N LYS A 204 -2.72 -10.84 20.10
CA LYS A 204 -3.45 -11.14 21.34
C LYS A 204 -2.53 -11.71 22.42
N ILE A 205 -1.56 -12.52 22.02
CA ILE A 205 -0.52 -13.09 22.89
C ILE A 205 0.84 -12.83 22.22
N PRO A 206 1.52 -11.71 22.55
CA PRO A 206 2.82 -11.39 21.97
C PRO A 206 3.84 -12.50 22.22
N GLY A 207 4.52 -12.94 21.15
CA GLY A 207 5.51 -14.02 21.23
C GLY A 207 4.92 -15.44 21.27
N TRP A 208 3.62 -15.61 21.02
CA TRP A 208 3.03 -16.92 20.81
C TRP A 208 3.53 -17.52 19.49
N GLU A 209 4.01 -18.75 19.57
CA GLU A 209 4.34 -19.58 18.41
C GLU A 209 3.42 -20.82 18.44
N PRO A 210 2.87 -21.25 17.29
CA PRO A 210 2.08 -22.47 17.24
C PRO A 210 2.97 -23.66 17.67
N GLU A 211 2.45 -24.52 18.55
CA GLU A 211 3.10 -25.81 18.86
C GLU A 211 3.12 -26.67 17.58
N GLU A 212 4.31 -27.09 17.16
CA GLU A 212 4.54 -27.93 15.97
C GLU A 212 3.92 -29.34 16.06
#